data_AF-A0A1X0WQ79-F1
#
_entry.id   AF-A0A1X0WQ79-F1
#
_cell.length_a   1.000
_cell.length_b   1.000
_cell.length_c   1.000
_cell.angle_alpha   90.00
_cell.angle_beta   90.00
_cell.angle_gamma   90.00
#
_symmetry.space_group_name_H-M   'P 1'
#
loop_
_entity.id
_entity.type
_entity.pdbx_description
1 polymer ?
#
loop_
_entity_poly.entity_id
_entity_poly.type
_entity_poly.pdbx_seq_one_letter_code
_entity_poly.pdbx_strand_id
1 'polypeptide(L)'
;MRRTKSSTLKQKRANKHLRGIKDYTLSSEQKSFDDVSTFDMLFATNVRYRVFAILGGVSGFISLVLVSVNLFLGFNAYVIVNLVNMSPTFLKLVGAKEVSFMTVFELFYFGSVELMRDMFATIFVAIIVFSLSLFIIWATEKKTDINSLTNQFYEKIRKEK
;
A
#
# COMPACT_ATOMS: atom_id res chain seq x y z
N MET A 1 -57.29 57.68 -33.00
CA MET A 1 -56.17 58.10 -33.88
C MET A 1 -55.36 59.19 -33.17
N ARG A 2 -54.19 58.86 -32.63
CA ARG A 2 -53.04 59.77 -32.37
C ARG A 2 -51.83 58.92 -31.95
N ARG A 3 -50.94 58.64 -32.90
CA ARG A 3 -49.60 58.10 -32.66
C ARG A 3 -48.70 59.26 -32.22
N THR A 4 -47.98 59.10 -31.11
CA THR A 4 -46.92 60.04 -30.72
C THR A 4 -45.68 59.29 -30.22
N LYS A 5 -44.61 59.41 -31.02
CA LYS A 5 -43.17 59.44 -30.69
C LYS A 5 -42.57 58.16 -30.07
N SER A 6 -41.81 57.37 -30.83
CA SER A 6 -40.38 57.54 -31.19
C SER A 6 -39.42 57.31 -30.03
N SER A 7 -38.73 56.17 -30.05
CA SER A 7 -37.45 55.95 -29.35
C SER A 7 -36.51 55.04 -30.15
N THR A 8 -36.48 55.19 -31.47
CA THR A 8 -35.32 54.75 -32.26
C THR A 8 -34.25 55.87 -32.23
N LEU A 9 -33.02 55.47 -31.87
CA LEU A 9 -31.75 56.18 -32.06
C LEU A 9 -31.38 57.29 -31.06
N LYS A 10 -30.72 56.86 -29.97
CA LYS A 10 -29.49 57.40 -29.35
C LYS A 10 -29.38 56.71 -27.97
N GLN A 11 -28.40 55.85 -27.69
CA GLN A 11 -27.03 56.29 -27.44
C GLN A 11 -26.04 55.12 -27.58
N LYS A 12 -25.04 55.39 -28.40
CA LYS A 12 -23.86 54.59 -28.72
C LYS A 12 -22.89 54.62 -27.51
N ARG A 13 -22.19 53.50 -27.29
CA ARG A 13 -20.90 53.32 -26.56
C ARG A 13 -20.95 53.28 -25.02
N ALA A 14 -20.95 52.05 -24.48
CA ALA A 14 -20.03 51.63 -23.41
C ALA A 14 -20.14 50.10 -23.18
N ASN A 15 -19.41 49.30 -23.94
CA ASN A 15 -18.69 48.12 -23.42
C ASN A 15 -17.92 47.41 -24.55
N LYS A 16 -16.90 48.10 -25.09
CA LYS A 16 -15.89 47.46 -25.94
C LYS A 16 -14.83 46.72 -25.08
N HIS A 17 -14.86 46.91 -23.76
CA HIS A 17 -13.88 46.34 -22.83
C HIS A 17 -14.21 44.93 -22.31
N LEU A 18 -15.42 44.41 -22.54
CA LEU A 18 -15.75 43.02 -22.17
C LEU A 18 -15.39 42.00 -23.25
N ARG A 19 -14.79 42.43 -24.37
CA ARG A 19 -14.38 41.55 -25.48
C ARG A 19 -13.06 40.81 -25.23
N GLY A 20 -12.72 40.60 -23.97
CA GLY A 20 -11.44 40.03 -23.53
C GLY A 20 -11.50 39.20 -22.25
N ILE A 21 -12.67 39.06 -21.61
CA ILE A 21 -12.85 37.97 -20.65
C ILE A 21 -13.12 36.74 -21.50
N LYS A 22 -12.04 36.14 -22.02
CA LYS A 22 -12.08 34.72 -22.33
C LYS A 22 -12.45 34.08 -21.00
N ASP A 23 -13.69 33.63 -20.89
CA ASP A 23 -13.99 32.51 -20.03
C ASP A 23 -13.03 31.41 -20.52
N TYR A 24 -11.89 31.28 -19.84
CA TYR A 24 -11.19 30.03 -19.82
C TYR A 24 -12.16 29.08 -19.13
N THR A 25 -13.09 28.55 -19.91
CA THR A 25 -13.60 27.22 -19.65
C THR A 25 -12.34 26.39 -19.49
N LEU A 26 -11.99 26.05 -18.24
CA LEU A 26 -11.00 25.04 -17.92
C LEU A 26 -11.47 23.81 -18.68
N SER A 27 -10.93 23.70 -19.89
CA SER A 27 -11.41 22.83 -20.95
C SER A 27 -11.20 21.42 -20.46
N SER A 28 -12.23 20.59 -20.55
CA SER A 28 -12.27 19.16 -20.90
C SER A 28 -11.15 18.17 -20.52
N GLU A 29 -9.94 18.57 -20.18
CA GLU A 29 -8.88 17.76 -19.58
C GLU A 29 -9.31 17.23 -18.21
N GLN A 30 -10.10 17.98 -17.44
CA GLN A 30 -10.45 17.64 -16.05
C GLN A 30 -11.25 16.32 -15.89
N LYS A 31 -11.60 15.64 -16.99
CA LYS A 31 -12.40 14.40 -17.00
C LYS A 31 -11.61 13.10 -16.85
N SER A 32 -10.28 13.11 -16.88
CA SER A 32 -9.47 11.93 -16.49
C SER A 32 -8.85 12.07 -15.08
N PHE A 33 -9.31 13.04 -14.31
CA PHE A 33 -8.67 13.47 -13.06
C PHE A 33 -9.16 12.68 -11.83
N ASP A 34 -10.25 11.94 -11.97
CA ASP A 34 -10.87 11.14 -10.89
C ASP A 34 -10.27 9.74 -10.72
N ASP A 35 -9.35 9.31 -11.61
CA ASP A 35 -8.88 7.92 -11.67
C ASP A 35 -7.56 7.65 -10.90
N VAL A 36 -6.90 8.67 -10.36
CA VAL A 36 -5.61 8.50 -9.66
C VAL A 36 -5.82 8.45 -8.15
N SER A 37 -5.38 7.36 -7.52
CA SER A 37 -5.55 7.18 -6.08
C SER A 37 -4.70 8.16 -5.26
N THR A 38 -5.16 8.49 -4.04
CA THR A 38 -4.37 9.27 -3.07
C THR A 38 -3.01 8.65 -2.81
N PHE A 39 -2.95 7.31 -2.81
CA PHE A 39 -1.71 6.55 -2.69
C PHE A 39 -0.76 6.88 -3.85
N ASP A 40 -1.21 6.78 -5.10
CA ASP A 40 -0.36 7.01 -6.28
C ASP A 40 0.14 8.46 -6.34
N MET A 41 -0.72 9.41 -6.02
CA MET A 41 -0.33 10.82 -5.95
C MET A 41 0.72 11.08 -4.86
N LEU A 42 0.52 10.55 -3.65
CA LEU A 42 1.49 10.67 -2.55
C LEU A 42 2.78 9.94 -2.85
N PHE A 43 2.71 8.76 -3.46
CA PHE A 43 3.88 7.99 -3.86
C PHE A 43 4.74 8.73 -4.87
N ALA A 44 4.12 9.43 -5.83
CA ALA A 44 4.83 10.21 -6.82
C ALA A 44 5.40 11.53 -6.25
N THR A 45 4.67 12.21 -5.36
CA THR A 45 5.02 13.58 -4.92
C THR A 45 5.79 13.64 -3.61
N ASN A 46 5.58 12.70 -2.69
CA ASN A 46 6.14 12.72 -1.34
C ASN A 46 7.19 11.63 -1.14
N VAL A 47 8.46 12.04 -1.06
CA VAL A 47 9.61 11.13 -0.90
C VAL A 47 9.53 10.30 0.39
N ARG A 48 9.12 10.90 1.52
CA ARG A 48 9.02 10.17 2.79
C ARG A 48 7.94 9.11 2.70
N TYR A 49 6.76 9.47 2.18
CA TYR A 49 5.66 8.54 1.97
C TYR A 49 6.09 7.37 1.07
N ARG A 50 6.76 7.66 -0.05
CA ARG A 50 7.28 6.63 -0.96
C ARG A 50 8.24 5.66 -0.28
N VAL A 51 9.17 6.15 0.54
CA VAL A 51 10.10 5.29 1.29
C VAL A 51 9.35 4.33 2.20
N PHE A 52 8.38 4.83 2.99
CA PHE A 52 7.59 3.97 3.87
C PHE A 52 6.66 3.02 3.10
N ALA A 53 6.11 3.44 1.95
CA ALA A 53 5.31 2.56 1.09
C ALA A 53 6.14 1.38 0.57
N ILE A 54 7.37 1.63 0.11
CA ILE A 54 8.29 0.57 -0.33
C ILE A 54 8.69 -0.32 0.85
N LEU A 55 9.07 0.29 1.97
CA LEU A 55 9.50 -0.44 3.17
C LEU A 55 8.38 -1.34 3.71
N GLY A 56 7.15 -0.81 3.76
CA GLY A 56 5.94 -1.55 4.13
C GLY A 56 5.64 -2.67 3.15
N GLY A 57 5.70 -2.42 1.84
CA GLY A 57 5.48 -3.45 0.83
C GLY A 57 6.47 -4.62 0.95
N VAL A 58 7.76 -4.32 1.04
CA VAL A 58 8.82 -5.33 1.15
C VAL A 58 8.72 -6.11 2.47
N SER A 59 8.59 -5.41 3.60
CA SER A 59 8.48 -6.06 4.91
C SER A 59 7.20 -6.87 5.06
N GLY A 60 6.09 -6.41 4.50
CA GLY A 60 4.83 -7.14 4.45
C GLY A 60 4.96 -8.42 3.63
N PHE A 61 5.59 -8.35 2.46
CA PHE A 61 5.83 -9.54 1.63
C PHE A 61 6.74 -10.57 2.31
N ILE A 62 7.87 -10.12 2.89
CA ILE A 62 8.78 -10.99 3.64
C ILE A 62 8.03 -11.64 4.80
N SER A 63 7.29 -10.86 5.58
CA SER A 63 6.50 -11.37 6.71
C SER A 63 5.50 -12.42 6.25
N LEU A 64 4.75 -12.16 5.18
CA LEU A 64 3.76 -13.09 4.64
C LEU A 64 4.40 -14.43 4.27
N VAL A 65 5.46 -14.40 3.46
CA VAL A 65 6.15 -15.62 3.01
C VAL A 65 6.72 -16.39 4.20
N LEU A 66 7.46 -15.71 5.08
CA LEU A 66 8.13 -16.38 6.19
C LEU A 66 7.15 -16.95 7.23
N VAL A 67 6.08 -16.23 7.53
CA VAL A 67 5.02 -16.71 8.43
C VAL A 67 4.31 -17.92 7.83
N SER A 68 3.93 -17.86 6.54
CA SER A 68 3.28 -18.99 5.87
C SER A 68 4.16 -20.24 5.84
N VAL A 69 5.45 -20.10 5.51
CA VAL A 69 6.40 -21.21 5.53
C VAL A 69 6.57 -21.77 6.94
N ASN A 70 6.75 -20.91 7.94
CA ASN A 70 6.93 -21.35 9.33
C ASN A 70 5.70 -22.10 9.86
N LEU A 71 4.50 -21.61 9.59
CA LEU A 71 3.25 -22.27 9.96
C LEU A 71 3.12 -23.63 9.27
N PHE A 72 3.48 -23.71 7.98
CA PHE A 72 3.49 -24.97 7.25
C PHE A 72 4.48 -25.97 7.85
N LEU A 73 5.71 -25.55 8.15
CA LEU A 73 6.71 -26.41 8.80
C LEU A 73 6.23 -26.87 10.19
N GLY A 74 5.62 -25.97 10.97
CA GLY A 74 5.08 -26.31 12.28
C GLY A 74 3.95 -27.34 12.18
N PHE A 75 3.05 -27.18 11.21
CA PHE A 75 2.00 -28.16 10.95
C PHE A 75 2.57 -29.53 10.57
N ASN A 76 3.56 -29.59 9.68
CA ASN A 76 4.20 -30.85 9.32
C ASN A 76 4.89 -31.51 10.52
N ALA A 77 5.59 -30.72 11.36
CA ALA A 77 6.24 -31.25 12.57
C ALA A 77 5.21 -31.86 13.52
N TYR A 78 4.07 -31.18 13.71
CA TYR A 78 2.96 -31.69 14.51
C TYR A 78 2.41 -33.02 13.96
N VAL A 79 2.16 -33.09 12.65
CA VAL A 79 1.63 -34.31 12.01
C VAL A 79 2.63 -35.48 12.14
N ILE A 80 3.92 -35.24 11.90
CA ILE A 80 4.96 -36.26 12.02
C ILE A 80 5.04 -36.80 13.45
N VAL A 81 5.08 -35.92 14.45
CA VAL A 81 5.11 -36.32 15.87
C VAL A 81 3.90 -37.17 16.22
N ASN A 82 2.70 -36.75 15.82
CA ASN A 82 1.51 -37.53 16.07
C ASN A 82 1.55 -38.90 15.38
N LEU A 83 1.96 -38.97 14.11
CA LEU A 83 2.05 -40.24 13.38
C LEU A 83 3.05 -41.21 14.02
N VAL A 84 4.23 -40.72 14.37
CA VAL A 84 5.31 -41.53 14.96
C VAL A 84 4.92 -42.01 16.35
N ASN A 85 4.41 -41.11 17.21
CA ASN A 85 4.09 -41.46 18.60
C ASN A 85 2.79 -42.26 18.74
N MET A 86 1.87 -42.20 17.76
CA MET A 86 0.65 -43.00 17.77
C MET A 86 0.88 -44.47 17.39
N SER A 87 2.04 -44.80 16.78
CA SER A 87 2.40 -46.16 16.40
C SER A 87 3.48 -46.75 17.33
N PRO A 88 3.11 -47.47 18.40
CA PRO A 88 4.07 -48.14 19.27
C PRO A 88 4.91 -49.20 18.52
N THR A 89 4.40 -49.71 17.40
CA THR A 89 5.11 -50.64 16.51
C THR A 89 6.24 -49.93 15.76
N PHE A 90 6.03 -48.70 15.27
CA PHE A 90 7.05 -47.93 14.57
C PHE A 90 8.20 -47.52 15.52
N LEU A 91 7.87 -47.02 16.71
CA LEU A 91 8.88 -46.67 17.73
C LEU A 91 9.73 -47.89 18.14
N LYS A 92 9.11 -49.06 18.33
CA LYS A 92 9.83 -50.31 18.61
C LYS A 92 10.73 -50.76 17.45
N LEU A 93 10.27 -50.60 16.20
CA LEU A 93 11.01 -51.04 15.01
C LEU A 93 12.23 -50.17 14.72
N VAL A 94 12.14 -48.87 15.00
CA VAL A 94 13.24 -47.91 14.83
C VAL A 94 14.11 -47.81 16.10
N GLY A 95 13.72 -48.47 17.20
CA GLY A 95 14.43 -48.40 18.49
C GLY A 95 14.46 -46.99 19.09
N ALA A 96 13.57 -46.11 18.65
CA ALA A 96 13.54 -44.70 19.02
C ALA A 96 12.65 -44.48 20.25
N LYS A 97 13.09 -43.57 21.14
CA LYS A 97 12.21 -42.96 22.15
C LYS A 97 11.19 -42.04 21.46
N GLU A 98 10.14 -41.67 22.19
CA GLU A 98 9.16 -40.67 21.76
C GLU A 98 9.82 -39.47 21.09
N VAL A 99 9.31 -39.12 19.92
CA VAL A 99 9.85 -38.01 19.12
C VAL A 99 9.14 -36.72 19.55
N SER A 100 9.93 -35.70 19.89
CA SER A 100 9.38 -34.40 20.30
C SER A 100 9.13 -33.48 19.10
N PHE A 101 8.14 -32.59 19.24
CA PHE A 101 7.88 -31.53 18.26
C PHE A 101 9.12 -30.70 17.99
N MET A 102 9.84 -30.31 19.04
CA MET A 102 11.01 -29.45 18.92
C MET A 102 12.09 -30.12 18.06
N THR A 103 12.34 -31.41 18.29
CA THR A 103 13.32 -32.19 17.51
C THR A 103 12.96 -32.24 16.03
N VAL A 104 11.70 -32.51 15.69
CA VAL A 104 11.25 -32.57 14.29
C VAL A 104 11.27 -31.19 13.63
N PHE A 105 10.84 -30.18 14.37
CA PHE A 105 10.81 -28.82 13.86
C PHE A 105 12.23 -28.29 13.60
N GLU A 106 13.18 -28.57 14.49
CA GLU A 106 14.60 -28.23 14.31
C GLU A 106 15.23 -28.94 13.10
N LEU A 107 14.83 -30.19 12.81
CA LEU A 107 15.27 -30.90 11.61
C LEU A 107 14.89 -30.18 10.31
N PHE A 108 13.75 -29.47 10.26
CA PHE A 108 13.41 -28.63 9.11
C PHE A 108 14.32 -27.41 8.95
N TYR A 109 15.04 -27.03 10.00
CA TYR A 109 16.11 -26.03 9.99
C TYR A 109 17.50 -26.68 9.94
N PHE A 110 17.60 -27.85 9.31
CA PHE A 110 18.84 -28.62 9.16
C PHE A 110 19.50 -28.99 10.50
N GLY A 111 18.73 -29.10 11.58
CA GLY A 111 19.26 -29.35 12.92
C GLY A 111 19.95 -28.13 13.54
N SER A 112 19.68 -26.92 13.04
CA SER A 112 20.25 -25.67 13.57
C SER A 112 19.21 -24.85 14.32
N VAL A 113 19.32 -24.86 15.65
CA VAL A 113 18.55 -23.98 16.54
C VAL A 113 18.81 -22.49 16.23
N GLU A 114 20.04 -22.17 15.81
CA GLU A 114 20.43 -20.80 15.45
C GLU A 114 19.65 -20.31 14.22
N LEU A 115 19.60 -21.10 13.15
CA LEU A 115 18.82 -20.77 11.95
C LEU A 115 17.33 -20.62 12.27
N MET A 116 16.78 -21.54 13.06
CA MET A 116 15.38 -21.46 13.48
C MET A 116 15.11 -20.14 14.23
N ARG A 117 15.95 -19.79 15.21
CA ARG A 117 15.81 -18.56 15.99
C ARG A 117 15.94 -17.31 15.11
N ASP A 118 16.93 -17.28 14.23
CA ASP A 118 17.18 -16.15 13.34
C ASP A 118 16.01 -15.93 12.37
N MET A 119 15.36 -17.00 11.94
CA MET A 119 14.12 -16.93 11.15
C MET A 119 12.98 -16.29 11.95
N PHE A 120 12.75 -16.69 13.20
CA PHE A 120 11.75 -16.04 14.06
C PHE A 120 12.08 -14.57 14.35
N ALA A 121 13.35 -14.25 14.60
CA ALA A 121 13.80 -12.88 14.80
C ALA A 121 13.56 -12.03 13.54
N THR A 122 13.85 -12.58 12.36
CA THR A 122 13.61 -11.91 11.07
C THR A 122 12.12 -11.64 10.85
N ILE A 123 11.25 -12.61 11.14
CA ILE A 123 9.78 -12.43 11.09
C ILE A 123 9.35 -11.30 12.02
N PHE A 124 9.83 -11.30 13.27
CA PHE A 124 9.45 -10.29 14.25
C PHE A 124 9.87 -8.88 13.83
N VAL A 125 11.12 -8.72 13.35
CA VAL A 125 11.62 -7.44 12.84
C VAL A 125 10.81 -7.00 11.62
N ALA A 126 10.52 -7.90 10.68
CA ALA A 126 9.73 -7.59 9.49
C ALA A 126 8.32 -7.12 9.85
N ILE A 127 7.66 -7.75 10.83
CA ILE A 127 6.32 -7.34 11.32
C ILE A 127 6.36 -5.95 11.95
N ILE A 128 7.40 -5.63 12.74
CA ILE A 128 7.56 -4.29 13.35
C ILE A 128 7.72 -3.24 12.25
N VAL A 129 8.61 -3.48 11.29
CA VAL A 129 8.87 -2.56 10.18
C VAL A 129 7.62 -2.36 9.34
N PHE A 130 6.88 -3.44 9.07
CA PHE A 130 5.61 -3.40 8.34
C PHE A 130 4.58 -2.54 9.08
N SER A 131 4.38 -2.80 10.37
CA SER A 131 3.40 -2.10 11.20
C SER A 131 3.70 -0.60 11.31
N LEU A 132 4.98 -0.25 11.52
CA LEU A 132 5.41 1.14 11.59
C LEU A 132 5.20 1.86 10.25
N SER A 133 5.50 1.17 9.14
CA SER A 133 5.30 1.71 7.78
C SER A 133 3.83 1.98 7.51
N LEU A 134 2.94 1.03 7.81
CA LEU A 134 1.49 1.20 7.69
C LEU A 134 0.98 2.38 8.53
N PHE A 135 1.45 2.50 9.78
CA PHE A 135 1.06 3.59 10.65
C PHE A 135 1.42 4.96 10.05
N ILE A 136 2.63 5.11 9.53
CA ILE A 136 3.10 6.38 8.95
C ILE A 136 2.36 6.70 7.64
N ILE A 137 2.14 5.70 6.78
CA ILE A 137 1.36 5.84 5.55
C ILE A 137 -0.04 6.35 5.89
N TRP A 138 -0.74 5.65 6.80
CA TRP A 138 -2.09 6.00 7.23
C TRP A 138 -2.16 7.40 7.86
N ALA A 139 -1.20 7.74 8.72
CA ALA A 139 -1.12 9.06 9.34
C ALA A 139 -0.87 10.18 8.33
N THR A 140 -0.14 9.89 7.25
CA THR A 140 0.14 10.86 6.17
C THR A 140 -1.09 11.06 5.29
N GLU A 141 -1.76 9.99 4.88
CA GLU A 141 -2.99 10.05 4.09
C GLU A 141 -4.07 10.86 4.81
N LYS A 142 -4.27 10.60 6.11
CA LYS A 142 -5.29 11.29 6.91
C LYS A 142 -5.06 12.80 7.03
N LYS A 143 -3.81 13.25 7.01
CA LYS A 143 -3.44 14.67 7.14
C LYS A 143 -3.36 15.40 5.81
N THR A 144 -3.42 14.68 4.69
CA THR A 144 -3.19 15.27 3.37
C THR A 144 -4.45 15.91 2.83
N ASP A 145 -4.36 17.17 2.42
CA ASP A 145 -5.41 17.83 1.65
C ASP A 145 -5.35 17.34 0.19
N ILE A 146 -6.39 16.62 -0.23
CA ILE A 146 -6.50 16.01 -1.55
C ILE A 146 -6.40 17.06 -2.65
N ASN A 147 -7.04 18.22 -2.51
CA ASN A 147 -7.02 19.25 -3.56
C ASN A 147 -5.61 19.81 -3.79
N SER A 148 -4.88 20.04 -2.68
CA SER A 148 -3.49 20.50 -2.73
C SER A 148 -2.57 19.43 -3.35
N LEU A 149 -2.74 18.17 -2.93
CA LEU A 149 -1.96 17.04 -3.43
C LEU A 149 -2.15 16.83 -4.95
N THR A 150 -3.39 16.87 -5.42
CA THR A 150 -3.75 16.72 -6.83
C THR A 150 -3.05 17.80 -7.68
N ASN A 151 -3.10 19.06 -7.24
CA ASN A 151 -2.41 20.15 -7.93
C ASN A 151 -0.89 19.94 -7.99
N GLN A 152 -0.27 19.50 -6.88
CA GLN A 152 1.17 19.22 -6.84
C GLN A 152 1.56 18.06 -7.79
N PHE A 153 0.73 17.02 -7.85
CA PHE A 153 0.96 15.88 -8.73
C PHE A 153 0.96 16.27 -10.21
N TYR A 154 -0.02 17.06 -10.65
CA TYR A 154 -0.06 17.52 -12.04
C TYR A 154 1.02 18.55 -12.39
N GLU A 155 1.36 19.45 -11.46
CA GLU A 155 2.51 20.34 -11.63
C GLU A 155 3.80 19.56 -11.90
N LYS A 156 3.99 18.46 -11.17
CA LYS A 156 5.14 17.58 -11.33
C LYS A 156 5.13 16.90 -12.71
N ILE A 157 4.02 16.29 -13.10
CA ILE A 157 3.88 15.64 -14.42
C ILE A 157 4.12 16.63 -15.57
N ARG A 158 3.60 17.87 -15.46
CA ARG A 158 3.78 18.89 -16.51
C ARG A 158 5.24 19.31 -16.65
N LYS A 159 6.02 19.34 -15.57
CA LYS A 159 7.46 19.70 -15.59
C LYS A 159 8.36 18.57 -16.11
N GLU A 160 7.87 17.32 -16.06
CA GLU A 160 8.60 16.13 -16.52
C GLU A 160 8.33 15.78 -18.01
N LYS A 161 7.41 16.48 -18.68
CA LYS A 161 7.15 16.42 -20.13
C LYS A 161 7.94 17.49 -20.89
#